data_AF-A0A342LD46-F1
#
_entry.id   AF-A0A342LD46-F1
#
_cell.length_a   1.000
_cell.length_b   1.000
_cell.length_c   1.000
_cell.angle_alpha   90.00
_cell.angle_beta   90.00
_cell.angle_gamma   90.00
#
_symmetry.space_group_name_H-M   'P 1'
#
loop_
_entity.id
_entity.type
_entity.pdbx_description
1 polymer ?
#
loop_
_entity_poly.entity_id
_entity_poly.type
_entity_poly.pdbx_seq_one_letter_code
_entity_poly.pdbx_strand_id
1 'polypeptide(L)'
;MLISFLILSFFLSISLSMFKAPSSLAAAIVFLSGCLVSIMGMTSSHWFSYVLFLVYVGGLLVMFIYVCLVSSNFPFKLDLSRGLFGFGLSLVLLLSVSNPSLKFSLGNNSWQSGSELMESWNLSLFLFLTVLLLIMLLVVVRSSGSSSLKVDAQH
;
A
#
# COMPACT_ATOMS: atom_id res chain seq x y z
N MET A 1 22.35 -0.50 -0.87
CA MET A 1 21.28 0.49 -0.61
C MET A 1 19.90 -0.08 -0.91
N LEU A 2 19.57 -0.50 -2.13
CA LEU A 2 18.26 -1.13 -2.43
C LEU A 2 18.04 -2.44 -1.65
N ILE A 3 19.05 -3.33 -1.63
CA ILE A 3 19.04 -4.56 -0.82
C ILE A 3 18.78 -4.28 0.66
N SER A 4 19.48 -3.30 1.24
CA SER A 4 19.32 -2.94 2.65
C SER A 4 17.92 -2.39 2.93
N PHE A 5 17.32 -1.67 1.97
CA PHE A 5 15.94 -1.21 2.06
C PHE A 5 14.91 -2.35 1.91
N LEU A 6 15.14 -3.33 1.03
CA LEU A 6 14.29 -4.52 0.92
C LEU A 6 14.34 -5.37 2.20
N ILE A 7 15.52 -5.55 2.78
CA ILE A 7 15.68 -6.26 4.05
C ILE A 7 15.00 -5.51 5.19
N LEU A 8 15.09 -4.16 5.21
CA LEU A 8 14.35 -3.34 6.16
C LEU A 8 12.83 -3.54 6.01
N SER A 9 12.32 -3.60 4.79
CA SER A 9 10.89 -3.83 4.55
C SER A 9 10.43 -5.24 4.96
N PHE A 10 11.28 -6.25 4.77
CA PHE A 10 11.03 -7.61 5.22
C PHE A 10 11.05 -7.71 6.76
N PHE A 11 11.92 -6.94 7.40
CA PHE A 11 11.92 -6.81 8.86
C PHE A 11 10.63 -6.15 9.36
N LEU A 12 10.23 -5.03 8.75
CA LEU A 12 9.00 -4.33 9.12
C LEU A 12 7.75 -5.21 8.91
N SER A 13 7.72 -6.07 7.89
CA SER A 13 6.59 -6.98 7.67
C SER A 13 6.52 -8.08 8.74
N ILE A 14 7.66 -8.63 9.18
CA ILE A 14 7.69 -9.60 10.29
C ILE A 14 7.23 -8.94 11.61
N SER A 15 7.51 -7.65 11.79
CA SER A 15 7.10 -6.87 12.97
C SER A 15 5.58 -6.71 13.08
N LEU A 16 4.83 -6.86 11.98
CA LEU A 16 3.37 -6.81 12.00
C LEU A 16 2.76 -7.91 12.88
N SER A 17 3.42 -9.06 12.99
CA SER A 17 2.98 -10.19 13.82
C SER A 17 3.01 -9.90 15.33
N MET A 18 3.65 -8.80 15.75
CA MET A 18 3.71 -8.37 17.16
C MET A 18 2.44 -7.65 17.62
N PHE A 19 1.66 -7.10 16.69
CA PHE A 19 0.50 -6.28 17.00
C PHE A 19 -0.78 -7.13 17.02
N LYS A 20 -1.37 -7.28 18.21
CA LYS A 20 -2.65 -7.96 18.39
C LYS A 20 -3.86 -7.03 18.25
N ALA A 21 -3.68 -5.75 18.58
CA ALA A 21 -4.73 -4.76 18.45
C ALA A 21 -4.88 -4.36 16.97
N PRO A 22 -6.10 -4.42 16.40
CA PRO A 22 -6.29 -4.20 14.98
C PRO A 22 -6.03 -2.73 14.57
N SER A 23 -6.22 -1.78 15.49
CA SER A 23 -5.85 -0.37 15.29
C SER A 23 -4.33 -0.17 15.17
N SER A 24 -3.56 -0.85 16.01
CA SER A 24 -2.09 -0.80 15.95
C SER A 24 -1.54 -1.47 14.70
N LEU A 25 -2.16 -2.58 14.30
CA LEU A 25 -1.80 -3.30 13.09
C LEU A 25 -2.01 -2.39 11.87
N ALA A 26 -3.13 -1.68 11.80
CA ALA A 26 -3.41 -0.72 10.73
C ALA A 26 -2.36 0.41 10.67
N ALA A 27 -2.02 1.02 11.82
CA ALA A 27 -0.99 2.05 11.88
C ALA A 27 0.39 1.54 11.43
N ALA A 28 0.77 0.33 11.84
CA ALA A 28 2.03 -0.29 11.43
C ALA A 28 2.07 -0.59 9.92
N ILE A 29 0.94 -1.01 9.33
CA ILE A 29 0.82 -1.25 7.88
C ILE A 29 0.94 0.06 7.11
N VAL A 30 0.32 1.16 7.57
CA VAL A 30 0.47 2.48 6.92
C VAL A 30 1.94 2.89 6.92
N PHE A 31 2.63 2.78 8.06
CA PHE A 31 4.05 3.10 8.15
C PHE A 31 4.91 2.24 7.21
N LEU A 32 4.69 0.92 7.19
CA LEU A 32 5.38 0.00 6.29
C LEU A 32 5.12 0.35 4.82
N SER A 33 3.88 0.64 4.45
CA SER A 33 3.51 1.01 3.08
C SER A 33 4.20 2.31 2.65
N GLY A 34 4.30 3.31 3.54
CA GLY A 34 5.03 4.54 3.28
C GLY A 34 6.53 4.31 3.04
N CYS A 35 7.16 3.47 3.85
CA CYS A 35 8.56 3.07 3.66
C CYS A 35 8.76 2.31 2.33
N LEU A 36 7.87 1.38 1.98
CA LEU A 36 7.97 0.63 0.72
C LEU A 36 7.80 1.54 -0.49
N VAL A 37 6.85 2.48 -0.43
CA VAL A 37 6.59 3.41 -1.52
C VAL A 37 7.76 4.38 -1.72
N SER A 38 8.39 4.86 -0.65
CA SER A 38 9.59 5.70 -0.77
C SER A 38 10.76 4.94 -1.40
N ILE A 39 10.95 3.66 -1.06
CA ILE A 39 11.93 2.79 -1.72
C ILE A 39 11.62 2.65 -3.21
N MET A 40 10.36 2.37 -3.57
CA MET A 40 9.95 2.27 -4.96
C MET A 40 10.17 3.58 -5.74
N GLY A 41 9.99 4.73 -5.09
CA GLY A 41 10.28 6.04 -5.70
C GLY A 41 11.76 6.23 -6.04
N MET A 42 12.66 5.71 -5.21
CA MET A 42 14.11 5.79 -5.45
C MET A 42 14.60 4.80 -6.52
N THR A 43 13.91 3.69 -6.74
CA THR A 43 14.38 2.57 -7.58
C THR A 43 13.72 2.48 -8.93
N SER A 44 12.51 3.04 -9.06
CA SER A 44 11.72 3.03 -10.28
C SER A 44 11.38 4.47 -10.70
N SER A 45 10.11 4.75 -10.99
CA SER A 45 9.65 6.10 -11.32
C SER A 45 8.87 6.73 -10.16
N HIS A 46 9.08 8.03 -9.99
CA HIS A 46 8.41 8.82 -8.94
C HIS A 46 6.88 8.84 -9.13
N TRP A 47 6.41 8.87 -10.39
CA TRP A 47 4.98 8.89 -10.70
C TRP A 47 4.26 7.64 -10.17
N PHE A 48 4.85 6.45 -10.38
CA PHE A 48 4.26 5.21 -9.91
C PHE A 48 4.27 5.11 -8.37
N SER A 49 5.34 5.60 -7.72
CA SER A 49 5.42 5.71 -6.27
C SER A 49 4.29 6.58 -5.70
N TYR A 50 3.98 7.74 -6.30
CA TYR A 50 2.85 8.58 -5.86
C TYR A 50 1.49 7.91 -6.02
N VAL A 51 1.25 7.20 -7.12
CA VAL A 51 -0.01 6.46 -7.33
C VAL A 51 -0.15 5.36 -6.27
N LEU A 52 0.92 4.60 -6.00
CA LEU A 52 0.91 3.59 -4.94
C LEU A 52 0.66 4.20 -3.55
N PHE A 53 1.28 5.34 -3.23
CA PHE A 53 1.02 6.03 -1.96
C PHE A 53 -0.47 6.33 -1.77
N LEU A 54 -1.12 6.90 -2.79
CA LEU A 54 -2.54 7.29 -2.71
C LEU A 54 -3.47 6.08 -2.56
N VAL A 55 -3.20 5.00 -3.29
CA VAL A 55 -4.02 3.77 -3.19
C VAL A 55 -3.84 3.11 -1.83
N TYR A 56 -2.61 3.03 -1.31
CA TYR A 56 -2.36 2.45 0.01
C TYR A 56 -2.98 3.29 1.13
N VAL A 57 -2.77 4.61 1.14
CA VAL A 57 -3.36 5.48 2.17
C VAL A 57 -4.89 5.49 2.07
N GLY A 58 -5.45 5.60 0.86
CA GLY A 58 -6.90 5.60 0.65
C GLY A 58 -7.55 4.28 1.06
N GLY A 59 -6.99 3.14 0.65
CA GLY A 59 -7.51 1.81 1.00
C GLY A 59 -7.38 1.49 2.49
N LEU A 60 -6.24 1.84 3.10
CA LEU A 60 -6.02 1.61 4.52
C LEU A 60 -6.88 2.52 5.39
N LEU A 61 -7.22 3.73 4.95
CA LEU A 61 -8.10 4.64 5.70
C LEU A 61 -9.53 4.07 5.79
N VAL A 62 -10.07 3.52 4.70
CA VAL A 62 -11.40 2.89 4.71
C VAL A 62 -11.42 1.68 5.65
N MET A 63 -10.41 0.81 5.56
CA MET A 63 -10.27 -0.34 6.45
C MET A 63 -10.08 0.09 7.92
N PHE A 64 -9.35 1.19 8.16
CA PHE A 64 -9.13 1.73 9.50
C PHE A 64 -10.44 2.20 10.15
N ILE A 65 -11.25 3.00 9.44
CA ILE A 65 -12.56 3.44 9.96
C ILE A 65 -13.46 2.23 10.24
N TYR A 66 -13.49 1.26 9.33
CA TYR A 66 -14.28 0.05 9.52
C TYR A 66 -13.88 -0.71 10.80
N VAL A 67 -12.58 -0.94 10.99
CA VAL A 67 -12.06 -1.65 12.17
C VAL A 67 -12.30 -0.86 13.45
N CYS A 68 -12.11 0.46 13.46
CA CYS A 68 -12.37 1.30 14.65
C CYS A 68 -13.85 1.34 15.04
N LEU A 69 -14.77 1.18 14.08
CA LEU A 69 -16.21 1.11 14.35
C LEU A 69 -16.65 -0.26 14.90
N VAL A 70 -16.00 -1.35 14.47
CA VAL A 70 -16.36 -2.73 14.86
C VAL A 70 -15.61 -3.19 16.12
N SER A 71 -14.40 -2.70 16.35
CA SER A 71 -13.54 -3.12 17.45
C SER A 71 -13.86 -2.34 18.73
N SER A 72 -14.51 -2.98 19.71
CA SER A 72 -14.44 -2.54 21.11
C SER A 72 -12.97 -2.44 21.52
N ASN A 73 -12.49 -1.28 21.98
CA ASN A 73 -11.10 -1.01 22.37
C ASN A 73 -10.47 -2.14 23.22
N PHE A 74 -9.80 -3.09 22.57
CA PHE A 74 -9.03 -4.12 23.28
C PHE A 74 -7.73 -3.51 23.82
N PRO A 75 -7.29 -3.90 25.04
CA PRO A 75 -6.05 -3.40 25.59
C PRO A 75 -4.87 -3.79 24.70
N PHE A 76 -3.96 -2.83 24.51
CA PHE A 76 -2.76 -2.96 23.70
C PHE A 76 -1.82 -4.01 24.32
N LYS A 77 -1.82 -5.24 23.78
CA LYS A 77 -0.90 -6.31 24.17
C LYS A 77 0.16 -6.48 23.08
N LEU A 78 1.38 -6.09 23.38
CA LEU A 78 2.55 -6.28 22.52
C LEU A 78 3.33 -7.51 22.98
N ASP A 79 3.49 -8.49 22.08
CA ASP A 79 4.31 -9.68 22.36
C ASP A 79 5.77 -9.41 21.98
N LEU A 80 6.54 -8.84 22.91
CA LEU A 80 7.94 -8.45 22.67
C LEU A 80 8.83 -9.63 22.24
N SER A 81 8.55 -10.84 22.72
CA SER A 81 9.30 -12.06 22.40
C SER A 81 9.27 -12.41 20.91
N ARG A 82 8.17 -12.13 20.22
CA ARG A 82 7.99 -12.48 18.81
C ARG A 82 8.85 -11.66 17.86
N GLY A 83 9.46 -10.56 18.29
CA GLY A 83 10.10 -9.66 17.33
C GLY A 83 11.37 -8.91 17.70
N LEU A 84 12.09 -9.09 18.81
CA LEU A 84 12.51 -10.36 19.38
C LEU A 84 13.07 -11.27 18.27
N PHE A 85 12.41 -12.41 18.10
CA PHE A 85 12.75 -13.40 17.08
C PHE A 85 12.85 -12.82 15.65
N GLY A 86 11.89 -11.96 15.28
CA GLY A 86 11.90 -11.26 14.00
C GLY A 86 13.14 -10.40 13.74
N PHE A 87 13.64 -9.70 14.76
CA PHE A 87 14.86 -8.89 14.65
C PHE A 87 16.09 -9.75 14.40
N GLY A 88 16.22 -10.85 15.15
CA GLY A 88 17.31 -11.82 14.95
C GLY A 88 17.33 -12.40 13.54
N LEU A 89 16.17 -12.79 13.01
CA LEU A 89 16.05 -13.35 11.66
C LEU A 89 16.44 -12.33 10.57
N SER A 90 16.05 -11.06 10.75
CA SER A 90 16.41 -10.00 9.81
C SER A 90 17.91 -9.70 9.78
N LEU A 91 18.59 -9.75 10.93
CA LEU A 91 20.04 -9.56 11.04
C LEU A 91 20.80 -10.66 10.31
N VAL A 92 20.36 -11.93 10.45
CA VAL A 92 20.95 -13.07 9.74
C VAL A 92 20.82 -12.91 8.23
N LEU A 93 19.65 -12.46 7.75
CA LEU A 93 19.44 -12.18 6.32
C LEU A 93 20.30 -11.01 5.82
N LEU A 94 20.58 -10.03 6.68
CA LEU A 94 21.41 -8.88 6.30
C LEU A 94 22.88 -9.28 6.13
N LEU A 95 23.35 -10.23 6.94
CA LEU A 95 24.70 -10.80 6.85
C LEU A 95 24.88 -11.75 5.65
N SER A 96 23.80 -12.37 5.15
CA SER A 96 23.89 -13.36 4.06
C SER A 96 23.97 -12.73 2.66
N VAL A 97 23.61 -11.46 2.50
CA VAL A 97 23.67 -10.76 1.20
C VAL A 97 25.07 -10.17 0.99
N SER A 98 26.02 -11.02 0.63
CA SER A 98 27.41 -10.65 0.42
C SER A 98 27.73 -10.07 -0.97
N ASN A 99 26.83 -10.20 -1.96
CA ASN A 99 27.08 -9.73 -3.33
C ASN A 99 25.99 -8.77 -3.85
N PRO A 100 26.25 -7.45 -3.91
CA PRO A 100 25.31 -6.47 -4.43
C PRO A 100 25.36 -6.37 -5.96
N SER A 101 25.26 -7.49 -6.67
CA SER A 101 25.12 -7.50 -8.15
C SER A 101 23.69 -7.82 -8.59
N LEU A 102 22.70 -7.34 -7.84
CA LEU A 102 21.34 -7.23 -8.37
C LEU A 102 21.29 -5.99 -9.28
N LYS A 103 21.76 -6.16 -10.53
CA LYS A 103 21.41 -5.28 -11.63
C LYS A 103 19.91 -5.44 -11.88
N PHE A 104 19.13 -4.69 -11.11
CA PHE A 104 17.69 -4.65 -11.29
C PHE A 104 17.41 -3.90 -12.60
N SER A 105 16.88 -4.65 -13.57
CA SER A 105 16.53 -4.22 -14.93
C SER A 105 15.35 -3.24 -14.97
N LEU A 106 15.12 -2.46 -13.92
CA LEU A 106 14.14 -1.39 -13.97
C LEU A 106 14.84 -0.16 -14.53
N GLY A 107 14.41 0.21 -15.73
CA GLY A 107 15.07 1.17 -16.62
C GLY A 107 15.59 2.42 -15.91
N ASN A 108 16.70 2.92 -16.45
CA ASN A 108 17.54 3.99 -15.91
C ASN A 108 16.86 5.38 -15.85
N ASN A 109 15.59 5.49 -16.26
CA ASN A 109 14.91 6.78 -16.44
C ASN A 109 13.73 6.91 -15.48
N SER A 110 14.03 7.40 -14.28
CA SER A 110 13.08 7.67 -13.19
C SER A 110 12.01 8.73 -13.50
N TRP A 111 12.10 9.39 -14.66
CA TRP A 111 11.21 10.47 -15.11
C TRP A 111 10.33 10.10 -16.32
N GLN A 112 10.57 8.97 -16.99
CA GLN A 112 10.02 8.71 -18.33
C GLN A 112 8.75 7.83 -18.35
N SER A 113 8.41 7.18 -17.23
CA SER A 113 7.29 6.24 -17.22
C SER A 113 5.91 6.88 -17.43
N GLY A 114 5.76 8.18 -17.11
CA GLY A 114 4.49 8.90 -17.29
C GLY A 114 4.31 9.42 -18.72
N SER A 115 5.40 9.82 -19.38
CA SER A 115 5.35 10.34 -20.76
C SER A 115 5.01 9.26 -21.78
N GLU A 116 5.40 8.01 -21.53
CA GLU A 116 5.10 6.87 -22.42
C GLU A 116 3.59 6.57 -22.54
N LEU A 117 2.79 6.96 -21.55
CA LEU A 117 1.33 6.82 -21.60
C LEU A 117 0.66 7.90 -22.46
N MET A 118 1.29 9.08 -22.58
CA MET A 118 0.83 10.19 -23.42
C MET A 118 1.40 10.15 -24.84
N GLU A 119 2.17 9.12 -25.19
CA GLU A 119 2.57 8.91 -26.57
C GLU A 119 1.35 8.66 -27.46
N SER A 120 1.45 9.11 -28.71
CA SER A 120 0.35 9.07 -29.68
C SER A 120 -0.24 7.68 -29.91
N TRP A 121 0.54 6.63 -29.63
CA TRP A 121 0.16 5.22 -29.80
C TRP A 121 -0.74 4.74 -28.64
N ASN A 122 -0.51 5.24 -27.43
CA ASN A 122 -1.22 4.83 -26.21
C ASN A 122 -2.38 5.77 -25.85
N LEU A 123 -2.48 6.93 -26.50
CA LEU A 123 -3.47 7.97 -26.18
C LEU A 123 -4.92 7.48 -26.31
N SER A 124 -5.21 6.62 -27.30
CA SER A 124 -6.55 6.03 -27.47
C SER A 124 -6.94 5.12 -26.31
N LEU A 125 -6.03 4.26 -25.85
CA LEU A 125 -6.22 3.39 -24.69
C LEU A 125 -6.38 4.21 -23.40
N PHE A 126 -5.57 5.25 -23.23
CA PHE A 126 -5.66 6.14 -22.08
C PHE A 126 -7.02 6.85 -21.99
N LEU A 127 -7.53 7.38 -23.11
CA LEU A 127 -8.87 7.98 -23.16
C LEU A 127 -9.96 6.96 -22.86
N PHE A 128 -9.86 5.75 -23.42
CA PHE A 128 -10.83 4.69 -23.17
C PHE A 128 -10.89 4.30 -21.68
N LEU A 129 -9.74 4.11 -21.04
CA LEU A 129 -9.65 3.82 -19.60
C LEU A 129 -10.24 4.95 -18.76
N THR A 130 -9.98 6.20 -19.12
CA THR A 130 -10.51 7.36 -18.38
C THR A 130 -12.04 7.42 -18.45
N VAL A 131 -12.62 7.20 -19.63
CA VAL A 131 -14.08 7.13 -19.80
C VAL A 131 -14.68 5.94 -19.04
N LEU A 132 -14.02 4.78 -19.08
CA LEU A 132 -14.45 3.60 -18.34
C LEU A 132 -14.49 3.87 -16.83
N LEU A 133 -13.44 4.47 -16.27
CA LEU A 133 -13.38 4.83 -14.85
C LEU A 133 -14.46 5.85 -14.48
N LEU A 134 -14.72 6.84 -15.35
CA LEU A 134 -15.81 7.81 -15.16
C LEU A 134 -17.18 7.10 -15.11
N ILE A 135 -17.43 6.17 -16.04
CA ILE A 135 -18.67 5.38 -16.06
C ILE A 135 -18.80 4.55 -14.78
N MET A 136 -17.73 3.87 -14.34
CA MET A 136 -17.75 3.07 -13.12
C MET A 136 -18.08 3.92 -11.89
N LEU A 137 -17.53 5.13 -11.78
CA LEU A 137 -17.86 6.06 -10.70
C LEU A 137 -19.34 6.46 -10.75
N LEU A 138 -19.87 6.78 -11.94
CA LEU A 138 -21.29 7.12 -12.10
C LEU A 138 -22.23 5.96 -11.75
N VAL A 139 -21.85 4.72 -12.10
CA VAL A 139 -22.60 3.52 -11.73
C VAL A 139 -22.65 3.34 -10.22
N VAL A 140 -21.50 3.48 -9.54
CA VAL A 140 -21.44 3.38 -8.07
C VAL A 140 -22.31 4.44 -7.40
N VAL A 141 -22.22 5.70 -7.83
CA VAL A 141 -23.07 6.79 -7.29
C VAL A 141 -24.56 6.51 -7.49
N ARG A 142 -24.95 6.02 -8.68
CA ARG A 142 -26.35 5.63 -8.98
C ARG A 142 -26.81 4.46 -8.10
N SER A 143 -25.97 3.46 -7.89
CA SER A 143 -26.31 2.31 -7.05
C SER A 143 -26.53 2.68 -5.59
N SER A 144 -25.71 3.58 -5.03
CA SER A 144 -25.79 4.02 -3.64
C SER A 144 -27.02 4.88 -3.34
N GLY A 145 -27.46 5.72 -4.29
CA GLY A 145 -28.61 6.61 -4.09
C GLY A 145 -29.98 5.92 -4.01
N SER A 146 -30.11 4.69 -4.53
CA SER A 146 -31.42 4.00 -4.62
C SER A 146 -31.85 3.25 -3.36
N SER A 147 -30.90 2.81 -2.52
CA SER A 147 -31.17 2.02 -1.31
C SER A 147 -31.56 2.86 -0.09
N SER A 148 -31.24 4.16 -0.09
CA SER A 148 -31.53 5.07 1.03
C SER A 148 -33.00 5.52 1.11
N LEU A 149 -33.82 5.34 0.07
CA LEU A 149 -35.17 5.93 -0.01
C LEU A 149 -36.31 4.99 0.47
N LYS A 150 -35.99 3.78 0.96
CA LYS A 150 -37.01 2.80 1.38
C LYS A 150 -37.05 2.52 2.88
N VAL A 151 -36.15 3.10 3.67
CA VAL A 151 -36.05 2.79 5.11
C VAL A 151 -37.07 3.59 5.96
N ASP A 152 -37.61 4.71 5.45
CA ASP A 152 -38.59 5.53 6.18
C ASP A 152 -40.07 5.14 5.96
N ALA A 153 -40.36 4.00 5.34
CA ALA A 153 -41.74 3.60 4.99
C ALA A 153 -42.29 2.37 5.73
N GLN A 154 -41.65 1.95 6.84
CA GLN A 154 -42.16 0.85 7.68
C GLN A 154 -42.13 1.24 9.15
N HIS A 155 -43.09 2.09 9.53
CA HIS A 155 -43.80 1.96 10.80
C HIS A 155 -44.62 0.66 10.80
#